data_AF-X0YX28-F1
#
_entry.id   AF-X0YX28-F1
#
_cell.length_a   1.000
_cell.length_b   1.000
_cell.length_c   1.000
_cell.angle_alpha   90.00
_cell.angle_beta   90.00
_cell.angle_gamma   90.00
#
_symmetry.space_group_name_H-M   'P 1'
#
loop_
_entity.id
_entity.type
_entity.pdbx_description
1 polymer ?
#
loop_
_entity_poly.entity_id
_entity_poly.type
_entity_poly.pdbx_seq_one_letter_code
_entity_poly.pdbx_strand_id
1 'polypeptide(L)' 'MNKKIKNFRDLDIWKKGIEIVKDIYKIVRKFPKLELYSLTNQIQRASISIPINIAVEIYK' A
#
# COMPACT_ATOMS: atom_id res chain seq x y z
N MET A 1 12.51 21.17 12.78
CA MET A 1 11.12 21.67 12.85
C MET A 1 10.18 20.48 12.88
N ASN A 2 9.47 20.25 13.98
CA ASN A 2 8.54 19.12 14.09
C ASN A 2 7.36 19.34 13.15
N LYS A 3 7.20 18.45 12.17
CA LYS A 3 6.11 18.49 11.21
C LYS A 3 4.82 18.16 11.97
N LYS A 4 3.91 19.13 12.07
CA LYS A 4 2.62 18.92 12.75
C LYS A 4 1.79 17.94 11.91
N ILE A 5 1.57 16.74 12.44
CA ILE A 5 0.73 15.71 11.82
C ILE A 5 -0.73 16.17 11.93
N LYS A 6 -1.39 16.36 10.79
CA LYS A 6 -2.81 16.75 10.71
C LYS A 6 -3.69 15.56 10.33
N ASN A 7 -3.16 14.64 9.53
CA ASN A 7 -3.84 13.41 9.16
C ASN A 7 -2.84 12.31 8.79
N PHE A 8 -3.34 11.10 8.52
CA PHE A 8 -2.51 9.95 8.20
C PHE A 8 -1.56 10.14 7.01
N ARG A 9 -1.88 11.03 6.07
CA ARG A 9 -1.03 11.29 4.89
C ARG A 9 0.27 12.01 5.27
N ASP A 10 0.33 12.63 6.44
CA ASP A 10 1.54 13.26 6.94
C ASP A 10 2.55 12.22 7.47
N LEU A 11 2.08 11.02 7.85
CA LEU A 11 2.91 9.98 8.42
C LEU A 11 3.84 9.34 7.38
N ASP A 12 5.11 9.23 7.71
CA ASP A 12 6.09 8.59 6.84
C ASP A 12 5.84 7.09 6.69
N ILE A 13 5.29 6.43 7.71
CA ILE A 13 4.92 5.02 7.63
C ILE A 13 3.78 4.77 6.62
N TRP A 14 2.80 5.68 6.55
CA TRP A 14 1.74 5.61 5.53
C TRP A 14 2.32 5.81 4.12
N LYS A 15 3.20 6.81 3.94
CA LYS A 15 3.87 7.06 2.64
C LYS A 15 4.69 5.85 2.20
N LYS A 16 5.42 5.21 3.11
CA LYS A 16 6.13 3.95 2.83
C LYS A 16 5.17 2.84 2.38
N GLY A 17 4.00 2.72 3.00
CA GLY A 17 2.95 1.81 2.56
C GLY A 17 2.49 2.07 1.11
N ILE A 18 2.34 3.34 0.73
CA ILE A 18 2.00 3.73 -0.65
C ILE A 18 3.12 3.37 -1.63
N GLU A 19 4.39 3.56 -1.27
CA GLU A 19 5.52 3.15 -2.12
C GLU A 19 5.56 1.62 -2.31
N ILE A 20 5.29 0.85 -1.25
CA ILE A 20 5.15 -0.62 -1.35
C ILE A 20 4.07 -0.99 -2.37
N VAL A 21 2.90 -0.35 -2.31
CA VAL A 21 1.82 -0.60 -3.29
C VAL A 21 2.30 -0.33 -4.71
N LYS A 22 2.96 0.82 -4.95
CA LYS A 22 3.48 1.16 -6.29
C LYS A 22 4.47 0.10 -6.80
N ASP A 23 5.37 -0.36 -5.95
CA ASP A 23 6.38 -1.34 -6.34
C ASP A 23 5.78 -2.72 -6.60
N ILE A 24 4.81 -3.14 -5.77
CA ILE A 24 4.04 -4.36 -6.02
C ILE A 24 3.32 -4.30 -7.36
N TYR A 25 2.68 -3.19 -7.70
CA TYR A 25 2.03 -3.02 -9.00
C TYR A 25 3.03 -3.12 -10.18
N LYS A 26 4.28 -2.65 -10.01
CA LYS A 26 5.33 -2.83 -11.03
C LYS A 26 5.80 -4.28 -11.13
N ILE A 27 5.90 -4.99 -9.99
CA ILE A 27 6.37 -6.38 -9.93
C ILE A 27 5.35 -7.32 -10.57
N VAL A 28 4.08 -7.25 -10.14
CA VAL A 28 3.04 -8.18 -10.61
C VAL A 28 2.68 -7.99 -12.08
N ARG A 29 2.97 -6.82 -12.67
CA ARG A 29 2.86 -6.61 -14.14
C ARG A 29 3.77 -7.52 -14.96
N LYS A 30 4.83 -8.07 -14.36
CA LYS A 30 5.76 -9.00 -15.02
C LYS A 30 5.33 -10.46 -14.89
N PHE A 31 4.24 -10.74 -14.18
CA PHE A 31 3.75 -12.11 -14.02
C PHE A 31 3.08 -12.62 -15.30
N PRO A 32 3.04 -13.95 -15.52
CA PRO A 32 2.27 -14.54 -16.60
C PRO A 32 0.80 -14.14 -16.54
N LYS A 33 0.14 -13.97 -17.69
CA LYS A 33 -1.30 -13.61 -17.76
C LYS A 33 -2.20 -14.57 -16.99
N LEU A 34 -1.82 -15.84 -16.87
CA LEU A 34 -2.55 -16.86 -16.11
C LEU A 34 -2.70 -16.48 -14.62
N GLU A 35 -1.76 -15.71 -14.07
CA GLU A 35 -1.75 -15.30 -12.66
C GLU A 35 -2.57 -14.04 -12.35
N LEU A 36 -3.21 -13.42 -13.35
CA LEU A 36 -3.91 -12.15 -13.19
C LEU A 36 -5.00 -12.22 -12.11
N TYR A 37 -5.80 -13.28 -12.13
CA TYR A 37 -6.92 -13.47 -11.20
C TYR A 37 -6.53 -14.27 -9.95
N SER A 38 -5.33 -14.84 -9.92
CA SER A 38 -4.78 -15.61 -8.81
C SER A 38 -3.78 -14.76 -8.03
N LEU A 39 -2.48 -15.01 -8.19
CA LEU A 39 -1.41 -14.38 -7.41
C LEU A 39 -1.39 -12.86 -7.55
N THR A 40 -1.64 -12.32 -8.74
CA THR A 40 -1.60 -10.87 -8.98
C THR A 40 -2.63 -10.14 -8.13
N ASN A 41 -3.88 -10.58 -8.16
CA ASN A 41 -4.96 -9.94 -7.40
C ASN A 41 -4.76 -10.09 -5.89
N GLN A 42 -4.32 -11.27 -5.43
CA GLN A 42 -4.06 -11.51 -4.00
C GLN A 42 -2.95 -10.59 -3.47
N ILE A 43 -1.83 -10.49 -4.18
CA ILE A 43 -0.69 -9.66 -3.77
C ILE A 43 -1.03 -8.18 -3.82
N GLN A 44 -1.74 -7.70 -4.86
CA GLN A 44 -2.19 -6.31 -4.93
C GLN A 44 -3.10 -5.95 -3.75
N ARG A 45 -4.10 -6.77 -3.45
CA ARG A 45 -5.01 -6.55 -2.32
C ARG A 45 -4.27 -6.54 -0.98
N ALA A 46 -3.35 -7.48 -0.78
CA ALA A 46 -2.51 -7.52 0.42
C ALA A 46 -1.67 -6.24 0.57
N SER A 47 -1.05 -5.76 -0.53
CA SER A 47 -0.26 -4.53 -0.51
C SER A 47 -1.09 -3.29 -0.16
N ILE A 48 -2.31 -3.18 -0.72
CA ILE A 48 -3.22 -2.04 -0.47
C ILE A 48 -3.71 -2.02 0.98
N SER A 49 -3.86 -3.19 1.60
CA SER A 49 -4.25 -3.33 3.00
C SER A 49 -3.30 -2.61 3.96
N ILE A 50 -2.00 -2.51 3.63
CA ILE A 50 -0.98 -1.87 4.48
C ILE A 50 -1.29 -0.38 4.75
N PRO A 51 -1.31 0.51 3.74
CA PRO A 51 -1.61 1.92 3.96
C PRO A 51 -3.05 2.16 4.43
N ILE A 52 -4.00 1.28 4.10
CA ILE A 52 -5.38 1.37 4.59
C ILE A 52 -5.44 1.13 6.10
N ASN A 53 -4.84 0.05 6.60
CA ASN A 53 -4.86 -0.23 8.04
C ASN A 53 -4.14 0.84 8.84
N ILE A 54 -3.03 1.39 8.31
CA ILE A 54 -2.35 2.55 8.93
C ILE A 54 -3.31 3.74 9.00
N ALA A 55 -3.99 4.06 7.90
CA ALA A 55 -4.92 5.18 7.86
C ALA A 55 -6.09 4.99 8.83
N VAL A 56 -6.66 3.79 8.89
CA VAL A 56 -7.79 3.44 9.77
C VAL A 56 -7.40 3.53 11.25
N GLU A 57 -6.23 3.02 11.63
CA GLU A 57 -5.78 3.01 13.02
C GLU A 57 -5.63 4.42 13.62
N ILE A 58 -5.39 5.44 12.79
CA ILE A 58 -5.23 6.83 13.24
C ILE A 58 -6.56 7.51 13.58
N TYR A 59 -7.67 6.96 13.09
CA TYR A 59 -9.01 7.47 13.36
C TYR A 59 -9.75 6.67 14.44
N LYS A 60 -9.14 5.61 14.98
CA LYS A 60 -9.62 4.94 16.18
C LYS A 60 -9.10 5.67 17.42
#